data_AF-A0A180EZU4-F1
#
_entry.id   AF-A0A180EZU4-F1
#
_cell.length_a   1.000
_cell.length_b   1.000
_cell.length_c   1.000
_cell.angle_alpha   90.00
_cell.angle_beta   90.00
_cell.angle_gamma   90.00
#
_symmetry.space_group_name_H-M   'P 1'
#
loop_
_entity.id
_entity.type
_entity.pdbx_description
1 polymer ?
#
loop_
_entity_poly.entity_id
_entity_poly.type
_entity_poly.pdbx_seq_one_letter_code
_entity_poly.pdbx_strand_id
1 'polypeptide(L)'
;MTYATVSVSNLKSFFSGGENQRVKLACYLGMERQQATLFVFDEPTTGLHFHDIKTLLKAFNALIDRGHTLVVIEHNMDVIKCADHIIDLGPEGGKDGGMLICEGTPEEVAACKKSYTGQFLKGKLKKSYICDPFPLVK
;
A
#
# COMPACT_ATOMS: atom_id res chain seq x y z
N MET A 1 -0.67 -21.20 2.06
CA MET A 1 0.56 -21.24 1.25
C MET A 1 0.22 -21.63 -0.18
N THR A 2 0.20 -20.66 -1.09
CA THR A 2 0.30 -20.85 -2.54
C THR A 2 0.89 -19.57 -3.08
N TYR A 3 2.13 -19.63 -3.58
CA TYR A 3 2.76 -18.53 -4.28
C TYR A 3 2.51 -18.72 -5.77
N ALA A 4 1.85 -17.75 -6.40
CA ALA A 4 1.70 -17.68 -7.85
C ALA A 4 2.27 -16.32 -8.30
N THR A 5 3.51 -16.32 -8.76
CA THR A 5 4.08 -15.18 -9.50
C THR A 5 3.78 -15.41 -10.98
N VAL A 6 2.79 -14.71 -11.51
CA VAL A 6 2.59 -14.55 -12.96
C VAL A 6 3.13 -13.17 -13.34
N SER A 7 4.32 -13.14 -13.95
CA SER A 7 4.83 -11.94 -14.62
C SER A 7 4.40 -11.98 -16.07
N VAL A 8 3.43 -11.13 -16.44
CA VAL A 8 3.20 -10.75 -17.84
C VAL A 8 3.27 -9.23 -17.92
N SER A 9 4.40 -8.70 -18.39
CA SER A 9 4.37 -7.39 -19.04
C SER A 9 5.41 -7.35 -20.15
N ASN A 10 4.93 -7.51 -21.38
CA ASN A 10 5.69 -7.22 -22.58
C ASN A 10 5.41 -5.77 -22.99
N LEU A 11 6.24 -4.84 -22.50
CA LEU A 11 6.45 -3.50 -23.06
C LEU A 11 7.82 -3.02 -22.54
N LYS A 12 8.89 -3.29 -23.31
CA LYS A 12 10.16 -2.59 -23.15
C LYS A 12 9.96 -1.15 -23.63
N SER A 13 10.11 -0.15 -22.76
CA SER A 13 10.28 1.26 -23.15
C SER A 13 10.88 2.10 -22.01
N PHE A 14 11.59 3.16 -22.40
CA PHE A 14 12.63 3.93 -21.71
C PHE A 14 12.15 4.79 -20.51
N PHE A 15 11.64 4.18 -19.45
CA PHE A 15 11.18 4.92 -18.27
C PHE A 15 11.66 4.29 -16.96
N SER A 16 11.94 5.13 -15.95
CA SER A 16 12.32 4.67 -14.61
C SER A 16 11.20 3.81 -14.01
N GLY A 17 11.53 2.90 -13.08
CA GLY A 17 10.56 1.96 -12.50
C GLY A 17 9.27 2.63 -12.01
N GLY A 18 9.37 3.80 -11.38
CA GLY A 18 8.24 4.59 -10.88
C GLY A 18 7.42 5.29 -11.97
N GLU A 19 8.00 5.62 -13.12
CA GLU A 19 7.23 6.14 -14.27
C GLU A 19 6.40 5.05 -14.93
N ASN A 20 6.98 3.86 -15.08
CA ASN A 20 6.28 2.72 -15.68
C ASN A 20 5.14 2.22 -14.76
N GLN A 21 5.32 2.30 -13.43
CA GLN A 21 4.27 2.02 -12.45
C GLN A 21 3.11 3.01 -12.55
N ARG A 22 3.41 4.32 -12.66
CA ARG A 22 2.39 5.38 -12.82
C ARG A 22 1.63 5.26 -14.14
N VAL A 23 2.30 4.94 -15.24
CA VAL A 23 1.66 4.73 -16.56
C VAL A 23 0.75 3.50 -16.53
N LYS A 24 1.19 2.39 -15.93
CA LYS A 24 0.34 1.20 -15.77
C LYS A 24 -0.88 1.51 -14.90
N LEU A 25 -0.71 2.22 -13.79
CA LEU A 25 -1.81 2.64 -12.91
C LEU A 25 -2.82 3.51 -13.65
N ALA A 26 -2.36 4.52 -14.40
CA ALA A 26 -3.23 5.38 -15.22
C ALA A 26 -4.01 4.58 -16.28
N CYS A 27 -3.35 3.59 -16.90
CA CYS A 27 -3.98 2.71 -17.88
C CYS A 27 -5.11 1.87 -17.24
N TYR A 28 -4.85 1.27 -16.06
CA TYR A 28 -5.87 0.51 -15.34
C TYR A 28 -7.02 1.39 -14.81
N LEU A 29 -6.75 2.61 -14.38
CA LEU A 29 -7.79 3.57 -13.98
C LEU A 29 -8.70 3.97 -15.15
N GLY A 30 -8.19 3.97 -16.38
CA GLY A 30 -8.95 4.23 -17.60
C GLY A 30 -9.71 3.03 -18.15
N MET A 31 -9.39 1.81 -17.71
CA MET A 31 -10.12 0.60 -18.11
C MET A 31 -11.28 0.35 -17.15
N GLU A 32 -12.52 0.48 -17.62
CA GLU A 32 -13.71 0.00 -16.90
C GLU A 32 -13.74 -1.53 -16.93
N ARG A 33 -13.04 -2.17 -16.01
CA ARG A 33 -13.16 -3.62 -15.78
C ARG A 33 -14.25 -3.87 -14.74
N GLN A 34 -15.36 -4.46 -15.18
CA GLN A 34 -16.50 -4.83 -14.32
C GLN A 34 -16.15 -5.91 -13.26
N GLN A 35 -15.01 -6.59 -13.39
CA GLN A 35 -14.64 -7.69 -12.51
C GLN A 35 -13.70 -7.23 -11.40
N ALA A 36 -14.01 -7.62 -10.16
CA ALA A 36 -13.13 -7.43 -9.01
C ALA A 36 -11.74 -8.00 -9.30
N THR A 37 -10.72 -7.17 -9.13
CA THR A 37 -9.32 -7.49 -9.45
C THR A 37 -8.47 -7.23 -8.22
N LEU A 38 -7.52 -8.13 -7.94
CA LEU A 38 -6.50 -7.93 -6.90
C LEU A 38 -5.29 -7.23 -7.51
N PHE A 39 -4.98 -6.04 -7.02
CA PHE A 39 -3.77 -5.31 -7.37
C PHE A 39 -2.71 -5.51 -6.30
N VAL A 40 -1.48 -5.81 -6.72
CA VAL A 40 -0.33 -5.91 -5.82
C VAL A 40 0.69 -4.86 -6.22
N PHE A 41 1.07 -3.99 -5.28
CA PHE A 41 2.07 -2.95 -5.46
C PHE A 41 3.26 -3.19 -4.54
N ASP A 42 4.46 -3.12 -5.11
CA ASP A 42 5.72 -3.25 -4.39
C ASP A 42 6.38 -1.86 -4.29
N GLU A 43 6.44 -1.32 -3.08
CA GLU A 43 6.99 0.00 -2.72
C GLU A 43 6.62 1.15 -3.68
N PRO A 44 5.31 1.41 -3.91
CA PRO A 44 4.87 2.41 -4.88
C PRO A 44 5.24 3.86 -4.49
N THR A 45 5.64 4.12 -3.25
CA THR A 45 6.03 5.47 -2.80
C THR A 45 7.52 5.77 -2.95
N THR A 46 8.34 4.82 -3.42
CA THR A 46 9.77 5.02 -3.59
C THR A 46 10.06 6.18 -4.55
N GLY A 47 10.76 7.19 -4.03
CA GLY A 47 11.12 8.41 -4.77
C GLY A 47 10.00 9.43 -4.96
N LEU A 48 8.83 9.25 -4.32
CA LEU A 48 7.73 10.22 -4.37
C LEU A 48 7.85 11.29 -3.28
N HIS A 49 7.57 12.54 -3.65
CA HIS A 49 7.42 13.62 -2.69
C HIS A 49 6.10 13.47 -1.91
N PHE A 50 6.00 14.04 -0.69
CA PHE A 50 4.80 13.95 0.15
C PHE A 50 3.50 14.37 -0.53
N HIS A 51 3.57 15.32 -1.46
CA HIS A 51 2.42 15.75 -2.25
C HIS A 51 1.93 14.66 -3.22
N ASP A 52 2.85 13.95 -3.87
CA ASP A 52 2.54 12.91 -4.84
C ASP A 52 1.98 11.65 -4.17
N ILE A 53 2.40 11.37 -2.94
CA ILE A 53 1.82 10.31 -2.11
C ILE A 53 0.32 10.52 -1.92
N LYS A 54 -0.13 11.76 -1.69
CA LYS A 54 -1.57 12.06 -1.57
C LYS A 54 -2.32 11.74 -2.86
N THR A 55 -1.74 12.08 -4.01
CA THR A 55 -2.33 11.79 -5.32
C THR A 55 -2.38 10.28 -5.58
N LEU A 56 -1.34 9.54 -5.19
CA LEU A 56 -1.30 8.08 -5.26
C LEU A 56 -2.39 7.45 -4.39
N LEU A 57 -2.53 7.89 -3.13
CA LEU A 57 -3.58 7.39 -2.23
C LEU A 57 -4.99 7.64 -2.78
N LYS A 58 -5.24 8.80 -3.41
CA LYS A 58 -6.51 9.07 -4.10
C LYS A 58 -6.77 8.09 -5.23
N ALA A 59 -5.74 7.74 -6.00
CA ALA A 59 -5.85 6.74 -7.06
C ALA A 59 -6.15 5.34 -6.50
N PHE A 60 -5.53 4.96 -5.38
CA PHE A 60 -5.82 3.69 -4.70
C PHE A 60 -7.26 3.63 -4.20
N ASN A 61 -7.76 4.69 -3.55
CA ASN A 61 -9.15 4.75 -3.11
C ASN A 61 -10.13 4.63 -4.29
N ALA A 62 -9.85 5.31 -5.41
CA ALA A 62 -10.69 5.18 -6.61
C ALA A 62 -10.73 3.75 -7.18
N LEU A 63 -9.68 2.95 -7.01
CA LEU A 63 -9.70 1.52 -7.37
C LEU A 63 -10.52 0.71 -6.36
N ILE A 64 -10.37 0.99 -5.06
CA ILE A 64 -11.12 0.31 -3.98
C ILE A 64 -12.63 0.59 -4.13
N ASP A 65 -13.02 1.83 -4.37
CA ASP A 65 -14.42 2.27 -4.58
C ASP A 65 -15.08 1.55 -5.77
N ARG A 66 -14.29 1.07 -6.74
CA ARG A 66 -14.74 0.28 -7.88
C ARG A 66 -14.85 -1.22 -7.58
N GLY A 67 -14.63 -1.63 -6.33
CA GLY A 67 -14.71 -3.03 -5.89
C GLY A 67 -13.44 -3.83 -6.13
N HIS A 68 -12.29 -3.16 -6.30
CA HIS A 68 -10.99 -3.83 -6.39
C HIS A 68 -10.35 -3.97 -5.01
N THR A 69 -9.46 -4.95 -4.87
CA THR A 69 -8.68 -5.17 -3.64
C THR A 69 -7.22 -4.81 -3.91
N LEU A 70 -6.59 -4.10 -2.98
CA LEU A 70 -5.20 -3.68 -3.09
C LEU A 70 -4.39 -4.32 -1.97
N VAL A 71 -3.25 -4.91 -2.34
CA VAL A 71 -2.20 -5.35 -1.43
C VAL A 71 -0.96 -4.52 -1.74
N VAL A 72 -0.49 -3.78 -0.74
CA VAL A 72 0.62 -2.84 -0.92
C VAL A 72 1.73 -3.21 0.05
N ILE A 73 2.93 -3.44 -0.50
CA ILE A 73 4.17 -3.60 0.28
C ILE A 73 4.75 -2.20 0.44
N GLU A 74 4.85 -1.73 1.68
CA GLU A 74 5.31 -0.38 1.98
C GLU A 74 6.14 -0.36 3.25
N HIS A 75 7.04 0.63 3.30
CA HIS A 75 7.78 1.01 4.50
C HIS A 75 7.50 2.47 4.88
N ASN A 76 6.71 3.20 4.08
CA ASN A 76 6.33 4.56 4.37
C ASN A 76 5.16 4.62 5.37
N MET A 77 5.45 5.07 6.60
CA MET A 77 4.46 5.18 7.67
C MET A 77 3.27 6.09 7.33
N ASP A 78 3.45 7.07 6.43
CA ASP A 78 2.37 7.97 6.04
C ASP A 78 1.36 7.31 5.09
N VAL A 79 1.74 6.21 4.43
CA VAL A 79 0.82 5.34 3.67
C VAL A 79 0.27 4.23 4.54
N ILE A 80 1.12 3.55 5.29
CA ILE A 80 0.73 2.42 6.16
C ILE A 80 -0.38 2.82 7.15
N LYS A 81 -0.32 4.04 7.70
CA LYS A 81 -1.36 4.54 8.61
C LYS A 81 -2.73 4.73 7.98
N CYS A 82 -2.81 4.87 6.65
CA CYS A 82 -4.08 5.04 5.94
C CYS A 82 -4.66 3.68 5.49
N ALA A 83 -4.00 2.56 5.76
CA ALA A 83 -4.47 1.24 5.35
C ALA A 83 -5.65 0.77 6.20
N ASP A 84 -6.61 0.08 5.59
CA ASP A 84 -7.71 -0.56 6.32
C ASP A 84 -7.24 -1.75 7.17
N HIS A 85 -6.19 -2.43 6.71
CA HIS A 85 -5.59 -3.59 7.37
C HIS A 85 -4.10 -3.66 7.08
N ILE A 86 -3.32 -4.00 8.11
CA ILE A 86 -1.86 -4.14 8.06
C ILE A 86 -1.51 -5.57 8.44
N ILE A 87 -0.53 -6.13 7.74
CA ILE A 87 0.11 -7.40 8.08
C ILE A 87 1.59 -7.09 8.31
N ASP A 88 2.05 -7.22 9.56
CA ASP A 88 3.43 -6.95 9.93
C ASP A 88 4.25 -8.24 9.98
N LEU A 89 5.33 -8.28 9.21
CA LEU A 89 6.22 -9.43 9.08
C LEU A 89 7.60 -9.12 9.67
N GLY A 90 8.20 -10.10 10.33
CA GLY A 90 9.50 -9.94 10.97
C GLY A 90 9.90 -11.17 11.79
N PRO A 91 10.57 -11.00 12.96
CA PRO A 91 10.98 -9.72 13.56
C PRO A 91 12.13 -9.05 12.79
N GLU A 92 12.95 -9.83 12.09
CA GLU A 92 14.10 -9.36 11.33
C GLU A 92 13.94 -9.64 9.82
N GLY A 93 14.93 -9.26 9.03
CA GLY A 93 15.02 -9.62 7.61
C GLY A 93 15.72 -10.96 7.38
N GLY A 94 15.51 -11.56 6.21
CA GLY A 94 16.24 -12.76 5.78
C GLY A 94 15.82 -14.03 6.53
N LYS A 95 16.79 -14.78 7.06
CA LYS A 95 16.56 -16.09 7.70
C LYS A 95 15.83 -16.00 9.04
N ASP A 96 15.97 -14.86 9.71
CA ASP A 96 15.38 -14.58 11.01
C ASP A 96 14.04 -13.80 10.88
N GLY A 97 13.52 -13.72 9.65
CA GLY A 97 12.26 -13.08 9.30
C GLY A 97 11.17 -14.06 8.86
N GLY A 98 10.15 -13.52 8.20
CA GLY A 98 9.06 -14.29 7.60
C GLY A 98 8.01 -14.80 8.58
N MET A 99 8.05 -14.36 9.84
CA MET A 99 7.00 -14.64 10.82
C MET A 99 5.98 -13.51 10.82
N LEU A 100 4.71 -13.87 10.97
CA LEU A 100 3.64 -12.92 11.26
C LEU A 100 3.80 -12.41 12.70
N ILE A 101 4.08 -11.12 12.87
CA ILE A 101 4.24 -10.50 14.19
C ILE A 101 2.87 -10.07 14.74
N CYS A 102 2.11 -9.37 13.92
CA CYS A 102 0.73 -9.00 14.18
C CYS A 102 0.03 -8.60 12.88
N GLU A 103 -1.29 -8.63 12.90
CA GLU A 103 -2.14 -8.09 11.84
C GLU A 103 -3.35 -7.40 12.46
N GLY A 104 -3.97 -6.51 11.70
CA GLY A 104 -5.17 -5.77 12.12
C GLY A 104 -5.20 -4.35 11.55
N THR A 105 -6.02 -3.51 12.16
CA THR A 105 -6.08 -2.07 11.88
C THR A 105 -4.77 -1.36 12.25
N PRO A 106 -4.50 -0.17 11.71
CA PRO A 106 -3.37 0.66 12.12
C PRO A 106 -3.26 0.87 13.63
N GLU A 107 -4.38 1.04 14.32
CA GLU A 107 -4.46 1.22 15.76
C GLU A 107 -4.07 -0.06 16.53
N GLU A 108 -4.56 -1.22 16.08
CA GLU A 108 -4.25 -2.53 16.68
C GLU A 108 -2.77 -2.87 16.51
N VAL A 109 -2.21 -2.65 15.31
CA VAL A 109 -0.78 -2.87 15.05
C VAL A 109 0.08 -1.88 15.84
N ALA A 110 -0.35 -0.62 15.98
CA ALA A 110 0.33 0.37 16.84
C ALA A 110 0.32 0.01 18.34
N ALA A 111 -0.61 -0.84 18.78
CA ALA A 111 -0.64 -1.36 20.15
C ALA A 111 0.29 -2.58 20.34
N CYS A 112 0.74 -3.23 19.27
CA CYS A 112 1.61 -4.39 19.33
C CYS A 112 3.05 -3.99 19.71
N LYS A 113 3.47 -4.31 20.94
CA LYS A 113 4.84 -4.01 21.42
C LYS A 113 5.94 -4.76 20.67
N LYS A 114 5.63 -5.92 20.11
CA LYS A 114 6.60 -6.78 19.38
C LYS A 114 6.85 -6.30 17.95
N SER A 115 5.98 -5.46 17.41
CA SER A 115 6.06 -4.94 16.05
C SER A 115 6.93 -3.69 16.00
N TYR A 116 8.02 -3.71 15.21
CA TYR A 116 8.78 -2.50 14.93
C TYR A 116 7.90 -1.47 14.21
N THR A 117 7.14 -1.92 13.20
CA THR A 117 6.16 -1.11 12.47
C THR A 117 5.18 -0.43 13.43
N GLY A 118 4.60 -1.16 14.38
CA GLY A 118 3.68 -0.65 15.39
C GLY A 118 4.28 0.43 16.28
N GLN A 119 5.54 0.25 16.70
CA GLN A 119 6.26 1.25 17.51
C GLN A 119 6.42 2.59 16.77
N PHE A 120 6.76 2.57 15.49
CA PHE A 120 6.88 3.78 14.67
C PHE A 120 5.51 4.37 14.29
N LEU A 121 4.53 3.51 14.01
CA LEU A 121 3.17 3.90 13.61
C LEU A 121 2.47 4.68 14.73
N LYS A 122 2.66 4.27 15.99
CA LYS A 122 2.06 4.92 17.16
C LYS A 122 2.35 6.42 17.25
N GLY A 123 3.54 6.87 16.82
CA GLY A 123 3.90 8.29 16.80
C GLY A 123 3.20 9.09 15.68
N LYS A 124 2.80 8.41 14.61
CA LYS A 124 2.23 9.00 13.38
C LYS A 124 0.70 9.08 13.41
N LEU A 125 0.01 8.23 14.17
CA LEU A 125 -1.46 8.28 14.29
C LEU A 125 -1.97 9.61 14.89
N LYS A 126 -1.17 10.28 15.74
CA LYS A 126 -1.56 11.55 16.38
C LYS A 126 -1.40 12.79 15.50
N LYS A 127 -0.73 12.67 14.34
CA LYS A 127 -0.43 13.79 13.43
C LYS A 127 -0.73 13.36 12.00
N SER A 128 -1.83 13.83 11.42
CA SER A 128 -2.14 13.56 10.01
C SER A 128 -2.57 14.82 9.29
N TYR A 129 -1.93 15.06 8.15
CA TYR A 129 -2.34 16.03 7.11
C TYR A 129 -2.55 15.30 5.76
N ILE A 130 -2.52 13.95 5.77
CA ILE A 130 -2.47 13.10 4.57
C ILE A 130 -3.73 12.26 4.45
N CYS A 131 -4.15 11.62 5.55
CA CYS A 131 -5.43 10.92 5.65
C CYS A 131 -6.47 11.76 6.40
N ASP A 132 -6.48 13.10 6.25
CA ASP A 132 -7.62 13.90 6.76
C ASP A 132 -8.92 13.23 6.29
N PRO A 133 -9.94 13.10 7.15
CA PRO A 133 -11.14 12.35 6.79
C PRO A 133 -11.74 12.99 5.54
N PHE A 134 -11.58 12.29 4.42
CA PHE A 134 -12.46 12.54 3.29
C PHE A 134 -13.86 12.24 3.82
N PRO A 135 -14.81 13.17 3.68
CA PRO A 135 -16.16 12.95 4.17
C PRO A 135 -16.63 11.63 3.58
N LEU A 136 -16.91 10.66 4.46
CA LEU A 136 -17.57 9.42 4.10
C LEU A 136 -18.81 9.83 3.31
N VAL A 137 -18.78 9.64 2.00
CA VAL A 137 -19.95 9.78 1.16
C VAL A 137 -20.87 8.65 1.63
N LYS A 138 -21.89 9.03 2.41
CA LYS A 138 -22.97 8.14 2.81
C LYS A 138 -23.80 7.71 1.62
#